data_AF-A0A9D5EA34-F1
#
_entry.id   AF-A0A9D5EA34-F1
#
_cell.length_a   1.000
_cell.length_b   1.000
_cell.length_c   1.000
_cell.angle_alpha   90.00
_cell.angle_beta   90.00
_cell.angle_gamma   90.00
#
_symmetry.space_group_name_H-M   'P 1'
#
loop_
_entity.id
_entity.type
_entity.pdbx_description
1 polymer ?
#
loop_
_entity_poly.entity_id
_entity_poly.type
_entity_poly.pdbx_seq_one_letter_code
_entity_poly.pdbx_strand_id
1 'polypeptide(L)'
;MSDAIKRRAWTVAAAVAAVWAGSPAMAQLVVPPAQSIPAPKETTGVDANAATTNTNDRTIDRVNLLNAEAIVDHYIGVIGGRQLAGSKTSRVAEGTYTVRSAQRLPDGSPAPGVTGSLTMYNAPDGRVKWEIAGPEFGAIELAYNGVVSYEYSKARGARLFEHDEHYDFVRSTRLYPELTTHLHAQGFATVSRRFEPPLDLWEVQYTPNEGKAYSVFYDETSKVIARDESVLDGVSSGNKTTRYSDYRPVDGVLVPHKTVITYDASSTEVEIVLSRVRWNVEIPESVFQLPADVLTANERRLEKARRDVEELNNHLKAEGSQLAEKLKEIERKEAEERAKAEREKDRTSPPSAQPRE
;
A
#
# COMPACT_ATOMS: atom_id res chain seq x y z
N MET A 1 -6.24 36.40 8.03
CA MET A 1 -6.74 35.05 7.68
C MET A 1 -6.70 34.21 8.94
N SER A 2 -7.85 33.74 9.45
CA SER A 2 -7.95 33.12 10.78
C SER A 2 -7.30 31.73 10.84
N ASP A 3 -6.78 31.35 12.00
CA ASP A 3 -6.12 30.06 12.23
C ASP A 3 -7.03 28.86 11.95
N ALA A 4 -8.35 29.03 12.03
CA ALA A 4 -9.32 27.99 11.70
C ALA A 4 -9.35 27.66 10.20
N ILE A 5 -9.22 28.68 9.33
CA ILE A 5 -9.17 28.49 7.88
C ILE A 5 -7.86 27.79 7.49
N LYS A 6 -6.73 28.20 8.10
CA LYS A 6 -5.45 27.52 7.90
C LYS A 6 -5.51 26.05 8.35
N ARG A 7 -6.06 25.75 9.52
CA ARG A 7 -6.19 24.37 10.02
C ARG A 7 -7.05 23.50 9.10
N ARG A 8 -8.16 24.03 8.57
CA ARG A 8 -8.99 23.33 7.57
C ARG A 8 -8.26 23.07 6.27
N ALA A 9 -7.65 24.11 5.71
CA ALA A 9 -6.77 24.02 4.55
C ALA A 9 -5.74 22.91 4.69
N TRP A 10 -5.18 22.79 5.88
CA TRP A 10 -4.20 21.77 6.21
C TRP A 10 -4.77 20.36 6.35
N THR A 11 -5.93 20.20 7.00
CA THR A 11 -6.63 18.91 7.07
C THR A 11 -7.02 18.41 5.69
N VAL A 12 -7.40 19.31 4.79
CA VAL A 12 -7.75 18.93 3.42
C VAL A 12 -6.50 18.60 2.61
N ALA A 13 -5.42 19.37 2.72
CA ALA A 13 -4.13 19.04 2.11
C ALA A 13 -3.58 17.68 2.54
N ALA A 14 -3.71 17.42 3.84
CA ALA A 14 -3.38 16.16 4.48
C ALA A 14 -4.24 15.01 3.95
N ALA A 15 -5.55 15.23 3.84
CA ALA A 15 -6.47 14.26 3.28
C ALA A 15 -6.16 14.01 1.80
N VAL A 16 -5.89 15.04 1.00
CA VAL A 16 -5.45 14.92 -0.40
C VAL A 16 -4.18 14.08 -0.48
N ALA A 17 -3.13 14.44 0.26
CA ALA A 17 -1.87 13.69 0.22
C ALA A 17 -2.01 12.24 0.72
N ALA A 18 -2.76 12.03 1.81
CA ALA A 18 -3.06 10.70 2.35
C ALA A 18 -3.90 9.85 1.40
N VAL A 19 -4.81 10.49 0.66
CA VAL A 19 -5.61 9.85 -0.38
C VAL A 19 -4.67 9.26 -1.43
N TRP A 20 -3.76 10.07 -1.94
CA TRP A 20 -2.95 9.67 -3.07
C TRP A 20 -1.75 8.80 -2.71
N ALA A 21 -1.17 8.97 -1.52
CA ALA A 21 -0.08 8.12 -1.02
C ALA A 21 -0.56 6.79 -0.42
N GLY A 22 -1.87 6.62 -0.22
CA GLY A 22 -2.39 5.47 0.54
C GLY A 22 -1.95 5.48 2.01
N SER A 23 -1.59 6.65 2.56
CA SER A 23 -0.86 6.72 3.82
C SER A 23 -1.36 7.78 4.78
N PRO A 24 -1.58 7.43 6.06
CA PRO A 24 -2.49 8.20 6.92
C PRO A 24 -1.87 9.11 7.98
N ALA A 25 -0.59 9.45 7.93
CA ALA A 25 0.11 10.11 9.05
C ALA A 25 -0.35 11.54 9.41
N MET A 26 -1.50 12.01 8.91
CA MET A 26 -1.88 13.42 8.91
C MET A 26 -3.09 13.81 9.79
N ALA A 27 -3.70 12.88 10.53
CA ALA A 27 -4.85 13.20 11.40
C ALA A 27 -4.49 13.73 12.80
N GLN A 28 -3.22 13.74 13.19
CA GLN A 28 -2.79 14.15 14.53
C GLN A 28 -2.03 15.48 14.51
N LEU A 29 -2.75 16.59 14.52
CA LEU A 29 -2.29 17.89 15.03
C LEU A 29 -3.48 18.84 14.98
N VAL A 30 -4.38 18.74 15.96
CA VAL A 30 -5.27 19.75 16.57
C VAL A 30 -6.44 19.01 17.22
N VAL A 31 -6.19 18.39 18.39
CA VAL A 31 -7.25 18.11 19.36
C VAL A 31 -6.77 18.79 20.65
N PRO A 32 -7.45 19.84 21.16
CA PRO A 32 -7.13 20.36 22.49
C PRO A 32 -7.39 19.24 23.53
N PRO A 33 -6.64 19.20 24.65
CA PRO A 33 -6.75 18.12 25.63
C PRO A 33 -8.20 17.99 26.11
N ALA A 34 -8.81 16.83 25.84
CA ALA A 34 -10.13 16.50 26.34
C ALA A 34 -10.09 16.43 27.86
N GLN A 35 -11.02 17.12 28.51
CA GLN A 35 -11.27 16.99 29.94
C GLN A 35 -11.63 15.54 30.27
N SER A 36 -11.07 15.03 31.37
CA SER A 36 -11.22 13.65 31.84
C SER A 36 -12.69 13.28 32.04
N ILE A 37 -13.20 12.37 31.20
CA ILE A 37 -14.48 11.69 31.42
C ILE A 37 -14.17 10.44 32.28
N PRO A 38 -14.92 10.18 33.37
CA PRO A 38 -14.67 9.03 34.24
C PRO A 38 -14.94 7.71 33.51
N ALA A 39 -14.10 6.72 33.79
CA ALA A 39 -14.15 5.40 33.19
C ALA A 39 -15.50 4.69 33.43
N PRO A 40 -16.10 4.07 32.39
CA PRO A 40 -17.26 3.22 32.57
C PRO A 40 -16.85 1.87 33.18
N LYS A 41 -17.69 1.37 34.09
CA LYS A 41 -17.52 0.10 34.79
C LYS A 41 -17.56 -1.08 33.82
N GLU A 42 -16.68 -2.05 34.07
CA GLU A 42 -16.64 -3.35 33.41
C GLU A 42 -17.98 -4.08 33.56
N THR A 43 -18.57 -4.45 32.43
CA THR A 43 -19.61 -5.48 32.35
C THR A 43 -19.09 -6.61 31.49
N THR A 44 -18.88 -7.76 32.14
CA THR A 44 -18.46 -9.03 31.55
C THR A 44 -19.56 -9.67 30.71
N GLY A 45 -19.18 -10.10 29.50
CA GLY A 45 -19.76 -11.24 28.78
C GLY A 45 -20.93 -10.95 27.85
N VAL A 46 -20.69 -10.94 26.54
CA VAL A 46 -21.55 -11.55 25.49
C VAL A 46 -20.67 -11.90 24.28
N ASP A 47 -21.03 -13.02 23.66
CA ASP A 47 -20.40 -13.82 22.62
C ASP A 47 -19.88 -13.10 21.37
N ALA A 48 -18.73 -13.59 20.90
CA ALA A 48 -18.21 -13.38 19.56
C ALA A 48 -18.92 -14.31 18.56
N ASN A 49 -19.86 -13.76 17.80
CA ASN A 49 -20.18 -14.16 16.42
C ASN A 49 -21.43 -13.38 15.95
N ALA A 50 -21.20 -12.28 15.23
CA ALA A 50 -22.25 -11.65 14.43
C ALA A 50 -21.65 -11.20 13.09
N ALA A 51 -21.54 -12.17 12.18
CA ALA A 51 -21.45 -11.88 10.76
C ALA A 51 -22.70 -11.09 10.36
N THR A 52 -22.51 -9.84 9.94
CA THR A 52 -23.58 -9.03 9.37
C THR A 52 -23.81 -9.53 7.94
N THR A 53 -24.71 -10.49 7.78
CA THR A 53 -25.11 -11.02 6.46
C THR A 53 -25.86 -9.93 5.71
N ASN A 54 -25.23 -9.36 4.70
CA ASN A 54 -25.83 -8.39 3.80
C ASN A 54 -26.82 -9.13 2.88
N THR A 55 -28.10 -8.81 3.00
CA THR A 55 -29.25 -9.59 2.45
C THR A 55 -29.41 -9.51 0.92
N ASN A 56 -28.40 -9.04 0.18
CA ASN A 56 -28.36 -9.02 -1.28
C ASN A 56 -27.56 -10.19 -1.90
N ASP A 57 -27.11 -11.14 -1.09
CA ASP A 57 -26.45 -12.36 -1.56
C ASP A 57 -27.48 -13.29 -2.23
N ARG A 58 -27.89 -12.97 -3.46
CA ARG A 58 -28.42 -13.96 -4.38
C ARG A 58 -27.34 -15.03 -4.51
N THR A 59 -27.58 -16.20 -3.91
CA THR A 59 -26.71 -17.37 -3.92
C THR A 59 -26.00 -17.49 -5.27
N ILE A 60 -24.77 -16.97 -5.34
CA ILE A 60 -23.96 -17.04 -6.55
C ILE A 60 -23.55 -18.50 -6.65
N ASP A 61 -24.08 -19.21 -7.64
CA ASP A 61 -23.58 -20.53 -7.99
C ASP A 61 -22.09 -20.37 -8.35
N ARG A 62 -21.21 -20.69 -7.39
CA ARG A 62 -19.74 -20.70 -7.58
C ARG A 62 -19.31 -21.59 -8.75
N VAL A 63 -20.21 -22.44 -9.23
CA VAL A 63 -20.04 -23.38 -10.35
C VAL A 63 -19.95 -22.68 -11.71
N ASN A 64 -20.30 -21.38 -11.83
CA ASN A 64 -20.31 -20.67 -13.12
C ASN A 64 -19.65 -19.28 -13.10
N LEU A 65 -18.61 -19.10 -12.27
CA LEU A 65 -17.79 -17.89 -12.32
C LEU A 65 -16.92 -17.91 -13.58
N LEU A 66 -16.85 -16.79 -14.30
CA LEU A 66 -15.85 -16.64 -15.35
C LEU A 66 -14.45 -16.76 -14.73
N ASN A 67 -13.55 -17.40 -15.46
CA ASN A 67 -12.14 -17.44 -15.13
C ASN A 67 -11.56 -15.99 -15.10
N ALA A 68 -10.67 -15.72 -14.15
CA ALA A 68 -10.17 -14.37 -13.90
C ALA A 68 -9.38 -13.81 -15.09
N GLU A 69 -8.57 -14.64 -15.74
CA GLU A 69 -7.83 -14.32 -16.96
C GLU A 69 -8.79 -13.89 -18.07
N ALA A 70 -9.92 -14.58 -18.25
CA ALA A 70 -10.91 -14.21 -19.26
C ALA A 70 -11.54 -12.84 -18.99
N ILE A 71 -11.83 -12.51 -17.72
CA ILE A 71 -12.38 -11.21 -17.31
C ILE A 71 -11.37 -10.09 -17.59
N VAL A 72 -10.11 -10.31 -17.22
CA VAL A 72 -9.02 -9.37 -17.46
C VAL A 72 -8.74 -9.22 -18.96
N ASP A 73 -8.76 -10.29 -19.75
CA ASP A 73 -8.59 -10.22 -21.20
C ASP A 73 -9.75 -9.49 -21.89
N HIS A 74 -10.98 -9.62 -21.41
CA HIS A 74 -12.10 -8.80 -21.88
C HIS A 74 -11.87 -7.32 -21.62
N TYR A 75 -11.41 -6.96 -20.42
CA TYR A 75 -11.03 -5.59 -20.10
C TYR A 75 -9.94 -5.08 -21.04
N ILE A 76 -8.85 -5.83 -21.20
CA ILE A 76 -7.74 -5.50 -22.10
C ILE A 76 -8.25 -5.29 -23.54
N GLY A 77 -9.17 -6.13 -24.00
CA GLY A 77 -9.83 -5.99 -25.30
C GLY A 77 -10.56 -4.66 -25.46
N VAL A 78 -11.42 -4.29 -24.50
CA VAL A 78 -12.23 -3.06 -24.61
C VAL A 78 -11.43 -1.77 -24.43
N ILE A 79 -10.31 -1.80 -23.69
CA ILE A 79 -9.46 -0.60 -23.57
C ILE A 79 -8.60 -0.33 -24.81
N GLY A 80 -8.64 -1.19 -25.84
CA GLY A 80 -7.87 -1.01 -27.09
C GLY A 80 -6.94 -2.17 -27.43
N GLY A 81 -6.90 -3.22 -26.61
CA GLY A 81 -6.11 -4.42 -26.83
C GLY A 81 -4.68 -4.33 -26.30
N ARG A 82 -4.08 -5.50 -26.05
CA ARG A 82 -2.75 -5.66 -25.44
C ARG A 82 -1.65 -4.91 -26.20
N GLN A 83 -1.64 -4.98 -27.53
CA GLN A 83 -0.62 -4.35 -28.36
C GLN A 83 -0.69 -2.81 -28.26
N LEU A 84 -1.88 -2.24 -28.40
CA LEU A 84 -2.04 -0.78 -28.39
C LEU A 84 -1.83 -0.20 -27.00
N ALA A 85 -2.42 -0.81 -25.96
CA ALA A 85 -2.22 -0.40 -24.58
C ALA A 85 -0.75 -0.54 -24.15
N GLY A 86 -0.10 -1.66 -24.50
CA GLY A 86 1.32 -1.90 -24.21
C GLY A 86 2.28 -1.00 -24.99
N SER A 87 1.84 -0.37 -26.08
CA SER A 87 2.64 0.62 -26.82
C SER A 87 2.72 1.99 -26.12
N LYS A 88 1.93 2.20 -25.06
CA LYS A 88 1.92 3.44 -24.29
C LYS A 88 2.93 3.34 -23.15
N THR A 89 4.05 4.04 -23.29
CA THR A 89 5.18 3.92 -22.36
C THR A 89 5.27 5.12 -21.41
N SER A 90 4.81 6.30 -21.83
CA SER A 90 4.75 7.48 -20.97
C SER A 90 3.39 8.16 -21.04
N ARG A 91 3.07 8.92 -19.98
CA ARG A 91 1.81 9.66 -19.87
C ARG A 91 2.01 10.98 -19.14
N VAL A 92 1.50 12.05 -19.73
CA VAL A 92 1.22 13.31 -19.04
C VAL A 92 -0.28 13.53 -18.99
N ALA A 93 -0.84 13.70 -17.80
CA ALA A 93 -2.24 13.99 -17.60
C ALA A 93 -2.43 15.23 -16.74
N GLU A 94 -3.43 16.04 -17.08
CA GLU A 94 -3.77 17.29 -16.41
C GLU A 94 -5.25 17.23 -16.04
N GLY A 95 -5.59 17.78 -14.89
CA GLY A 95 -6.95 17.79 -14.41
C GLY A 95 -7.16 18.63 -13.16
N THR A 96 -8.31 18.43 -12.55
CA THR A 96 -8.67 19.02 -11.28
C THR A 96 -8.98 17.93 -10.27
N TYR A 97 -8.88 18.28 -9.00
CA TYR A 97 -9.40 17.45 -7.92
C TYR A 97 -10.37 18.28 -7.07
N THR A 98 -11.30 17.58 -6.43
CA THR A 98 -12.23 18.11 -5.43
C THR A 98 -12.22 17.18 -4.22
N VAL A 99 -11.87 17.70 -3.06
CA VAL A 99 -11.93 16.94 -1.80
C VAL A 99 -13.16 17.34 -1.02
N ARG A 100 -14.00 16.37 -0.73
CA ARG A 100 -15.22 16.50 0.07
C ARG A 100 -15.02 15.70 1.35
N SER A 101 -15.20 16.37 2.49
CA SER A 101 -15.23 15.72 3.79
C SER A 101 -16.69 15.60 4.24
N ALA A 102 -17.04 14.50 4.91
CA ALA A 102 -18.33 14.40 5.60
C ALA A 102 -18.48 15.39 6.78
N GLN A 103 -17.45 16.16 7.11
CA GLN A 103 -17.50 17.16 8.17
C GLN A 103 -18.56 18.22 7.87
N ARG A 104 -19.57 18.28 8.75
CA ARG A 104 -20.58 19.33 8.74
C ARG A 104 -20.04 20.61 9.37
N LEU A 105 -20.49 21.76 8.87
CA LEU A 105 -20.33 23.05 9.54
C LEU A 105 -21.18 23.08 10.83
N PRO A 106 -20.95 24.03 11.76
CA PRO A 106 -21.75 24.15 12.99
C PRO A 106 -23.27 24.29 12.75
N ASP A 107 -23.68 24.73 11.56
CA ASP A 107 -25.08 24.86 11.14
C ASP A 107 -25.66 23.59 10.47
N GLY A 108 -24.89 22.50 10.40
CA GLY A 108 -25.31 21.22 9.79
C GLY A 108 -25.14 21.14 8.26
N SER A 109 -24.75 22.22 7.59
CA SER A 109 -24.45 22.20 6.15
C SER A 109 -23.13 21.45 5.86
N PRO A 110 -22.97 20.82 4.69
CA PRO A 110 -21.69 20.20 4.33
C PRO A 110 -20.62 21.27 4.13
N ALA A 111 -19.40 21.02 4.62
CA ALA A 111 -18.29 21.93 4.33
C ALA A 111 -18.06 22.03 2.81
N PRO A 112 -17.75 23.23 2.28
CA PRO A 112 -17.41 23.37 0.88
C PRO A 112 -16.19 22.50 0.56
N GLY A 113 -16.25 21.76 -0.54
CA GLY A 113 -15.11 20.96 -0.99
C GLY A 113 -13.94 21.84 -1.40
N VAL A 114 -12.71 21.38 -1.17
CA VAL A 114 -11.51 22.08 -1.64
C VAL A 114 -11.19 21.61 -3.03
N THR A 115 -10.98 22.56 -3.93
CA THR A 115 -10.62 22.29 -5.32
C THR A 115 -9.21 22.74 -5.63
N GLY A 116 -8.59 22.10 -6.60
CA GLY A 116 -7.27 22.47 -7.09
C GLY A 116 -6.93 21.78 -8.40
N SER A 117 -5.69 21.96 -8.84
CA SER A 117 -5.17 21.37 -10.07
C SER A 117 -4.29 20.16 -9.78
N LEU A 118 -4.29 19.21 -10.71
CA LEU A 118 -3.48 18.00 -10.69
C LEU A 118 -2.72 17.90 -12.03
N THR A 119 -1.42 17.63 -11.96
CA THR A 119 -0.63 17.19 -13.11
C THR A 119 0.07 15.88 -12.76
N MET A 120 -0.02 14.88 -13.64
CA MET A 120 0.58 13.57 -13.45
C MET A 120 1.56 13.28 -14.58
N TYR A 121 2.79 12.94 -14.22
CA TYR A 121 3.87 12.52 -15.12
C TYR A 121 4.17 11.05 -14.84
N ASN A 122 4.15 10.21 -15.88
CA ASN A 122 4.51 8.79 -15.80
C ASN A 122 5.54 8.51 -16.90
N ALA A 123 6.75 8.13 -16.53
CA ALA A 123 7.85 7.88 -17.46
C ALA A 123 7.95 6.39 -17.86
N PRO A 124 8.61 6.07 -18.99
CA PRO A 124 8.78 4.69 -19.48
C PRO A 124 9.51 3.75 -18.53
N ASP A 125 10.40 4.28 -17.69
CA ASP A 125 11.19 3.54 -16.70
C ASP A 125 10.46 3.35 -15.36
N GLY A 126 9.16 3.68 -15.31
CA GLY A 126 8.33 3.53 -14.13
C GLY A 126 8.42 4.70 -13.14
N ARG A 127 9.19 5.75 -13.44
CA ARG A 127 9.18 6.95 -12.60
C ARG A 127 7.87 7.70 -12.73
N VAL A 128 7.43 8.29 -11.63
CA VAL A 128 6.17 9.02 -11.57
C VAL A 128 6.31 10.28 -10.73
N LYS A 129 5.56 11.32 -11.09
CA LYS A 129 5.40 12.52 -10.27
C LYS A 129 3.98 13.05 -10.44
N TRP A 130 3.30 13.30 -9.33
CA TRP A 130 2.03 14.00 -9.28
C TRP A 130 2.25 15.33 -8.60
N GLU A 131 1.90 16.41 -9.28
CA GLU A 131 1.91 17.77 -8.77
C GLU A 131 0.48 18.18 -8.47
N ILE A 132 0.19 18.36 -7.18
CA ILE A 132 -1.13 18.68 -6.67
C ILE A 132 -1.04 20.09 -6.11
N ALA A 133 -1.75 21.04 -6.72
CA ALA A 133 -1.75 22.41 -6.26
C ALA A 133 -3.15 22.85 -5.80
N GLY A 134 -3.22 23.33 -4.56
CA GLY A 134 -4.42 23.89 -3.96
C GLY A 134 -4.18 25.30 -3.42
N PRO A 135 -5.18 26.19 -3.48
CA PRO A 135 -5.05 27.55 -2.95
C PRO A 135 -4.75 27.57 -1.44
N GLU A 136 -5.19 26.53 -0.75
CA GLU A 136 -5.16 26.39 0.70
C GLU A 136 -3.82 25.83 1.23
N PHE A 137 -3.10 25.06 0.44
CA PHE A 137 -1.91 24.33 0.89
C PHE A 137 -0.70 24.42 -0.03
N GLY A 138 -0.81 25.19 -1.13
CA GLY A 138 0.26 25.31 -2.11
C GLY A 138 0.42 24.04 -2.94
N ALA A 139 1.66 23.77 -3.37
CA ALA A 139 1.99 22.59 -4.15
C ALA A 139 2.47 21.45 -3.25
N ILE A 140 1.91 20.27 -3.47
CA ILE A 140 2.34 18.99 -2.94
C ILE A 140 2.80 18.14 -4.11
N GLU A 141 3.94 17.50 -3.94
CA GLU A 141 4.49 16.54 -4.88
C GLU A 141 4.37 15.14 -4.28
N LEU A 142 3.89 14.19 -5.05
CA LEU A 142 3.96 12.76 -4.75
C LEU A 142 4.73 12.11 -5.88
N ALA A 143 5.83 11.44 -5.60
CA ALA A 143 6.69 10.96 -6.68
C ALA A 143 7.42 9.70 -6.32
N TYR A 144 7.85 8.98 -7.36
CA TYR A 144 8.79 7.88 -7.31
C TYR A 144 9.82 8.11 -8.40
N ASN A 145 11.08 8.26 -7.99
CA ASN A 145 12.17 8.56 -8.92
C ASN A 145 12.90 7.31 -9.44
N GLY A 146 12.34 6.12 -9.24
CA GLY A 146 12.99 4.85 -9.60
C GLY A 146 13.77 4.20 -8.45
N VAL A 147 13.92 4.92 -7.31
CA VAL A 147 14.61 4.41 -6.11
C VAL A 147 13.81 4.71 -4.85
N VAL A 148 13.29 5.93 -4.73
CA VAL A 148 12.62 6.44 -3.53
C VAL A 148 11.27 6.98 -3.93
N SER A 149 10.23 6.59 -3.19
CA SER A 149 8.93 7.24 -3.26
C SER A 149 8.74 8.20 -2.09
N TYR A 150 8.16 9.35 -2.36
CA TYR A 150 8.04 10.42 -1.38
C TYR A 150 6.81 11.30 -1.61
N GLU A 151 6.45 11.97 -0.52
CA GLU A 151 5.61 13.16 -0.51
C GLU A 151 6.48 14.36 -0.14
N TYR A 152 6.30 15.47 -0.84
CA TYR A 152 7.02 16.71 -0.57
C TYR A 152 6.10 17.92 -0.67
N SER A 153 6.24 18.84 0.27
CA SER A 153 5.73 20.20 0.09
C SER A 153 6.69 21.17 0.77
N LYS A 154 6.82 22.38 0.22
CA LYS A 154 7.70 23.40 0.78
C LYS A 154 7.39 23.72 2.26
N ALA A 155 6.13 23.54 2.64
CA ALA A 155 5.66 23.91 3.97
C ALA A 155 5.75 22.76 5.01
N ARG A 156 5.89 21.50 4.58
CA ARG A 156 6.05 20.34 5.49
C ARG A 156 7.40 19.63 5.36
N GLY A 157 8.16 19.93 4.31
CA GLY A 157 9.36 19.18 3.96
C GLY A 157 9.01 17.84 3.30
N ALA A 158 9.96 16.92 3.37
CA ALA A 158 9.89 15.61 2.74
C ALA A 158 9.42 14.51 3.70
N ARG A 159 8.61 13.60 3.18
CA ARG A 159 8.25 12.33 3.82
C ARG A 159 8.51 11.21 2.84
N LEU A 160 9.28 10.21 3.24
CA LEU A 160 9.51 9.02 2.41
C LEU A 160 8.41 8.00 2.67
N PHE A 161 8.00 7.28 1.64
CA PHE A 161 7.13 6.12 1.83
C PHE A 161 8.00 4.91 2.11
N GLU A 162 7.49 4.02 2.96
CA GLU A 162 8.21 2.84 3.39
C GLU A 162 7.33 1.60 3.25
N HIS A 163 7.95 0.44 3.06
CA HIS A 163 7.28 -0.87 3.05
C HIS A 163 6.05 -0.89 2.13
N ASP A 164 4.90 -1.34 2.63
CA ASP A 164 3.66 -1.49 1.85
C ASP A 164 3.20 -0.19 1.20
N GLU A 165 3.42 0.97 1.83
CA GLU A 165 3.08 2.27 1.24
C GLU A 165 3.88 2.53 -0.04
N HIS A 166 5.19 2.23 -0.01
CA HIS A 166 6.04 2.35 -1.19
C HIS A 166 5.54 1.43 -2.31
N TYR A 167 5.27 0.17 -2.00
CA TYR A 167 4.84 -0.82 -2.99
C TYR A 167 3.47 -0.49 -3.58
N ASP A 168 2.52 -0.09 -2.74
CA ASP A 168 1.17 0.33 -3.17
C ASP A 168 1.24 1.57 -4.07
N PHE A 169 2.07 2.56 -3.70
CA PHE A 169 2.28 3.74 -4.53
C PHE A 169 2.89 3.36 -5.89
N VAL A 170 4.03 2.67 -5.90
CA VAL A 170 4.70 2.26 -7.16
C VAL A 170 3.77 1.44 -8.04
N ARG A 171 3.03 0.47 -7.47
CA ARG A 171 2.06 -0.34 -8.22
C ARG A 171 0.98 0.52 -8.86
N SER A 172 0.40 1.47 -8.11
CA SER A 172 -0.68 2.35 -8.61
C SER A 172 -0.26 3.28 -9.76
N THR A 173 1.05 3.43 -9.97
CA THR A 173 1.61 4.35 -10.99
C THR A 173 1.88 3.67 -12.33
N ARG A 174 1.80 2.33 -12.38
CA ARG A 174 2.00 1.57 -13.62
C ARG A 174 0.90 1.86 -14.62
N LEU A 175 1.28 2.00 -15.89
CA LEU A 175 0.32 2.10 -16.98
C LEU A 175 -0.23 0.70 -17.27
N TYR A 176 -1.54 0.54 -17.10
CA TYR A 176 -2.26 -0.71 -17.37
C TYR A 176 -1.62 -1.94 -16.69
N PRO A 177 -1.59 -1.96 -15.34
CA PRO A 177 -0.97 -3.06 -14.59
C PRO A 177 -1.52 -4.44 -15.00
N GLU A 178 -2.77 -4.50 -15.50
CA GLU A 178 -3.46 -5.70 -15.99
C GLU A 178 -2.70 -6.41 -17.12
N LEU A 179 -1.90 -5.69 -17.91
CA LEU A 179 -1.07 -6.27 -18.97
C LEU A 179 0.08 -7.11 -18.40
N THR A 180 0.51 -6.79 -17.19
CA THR A 180 1.74 -7.29 -16.55
C THR A 180 1.47 -7.96 -15.20
N THR A 181 0.21 -8.23 -14.85
CA THR A 181 -0.19 -8.80 -13.56
C THR A 181 0.65 -10.03 -13.18
N HIS A 182 0.88 -10.95 -14.13
CA HIS A 182 1.65 -12.18 -13.91
C HIS A 182 3.12 -11.94 -13.50
N LEU A 183 3.69 -10.75 -13.75
CA LEU A 183 5.04 -10.38 -13.33
C LEU A 183 5.09 -9.89 -11.88
N HIS A 184 3.94 -9.54 -11.31
CA HIS A 184 3.86 -8.73 -10.08
C HIS A 184 2.86 -9.25 -9.05
N ALA A 185 2.15 -10.32 -9.38
CA ALA A 185 1.21 -10.99 -8.51
C ALA A 185 1.55 -12.48 -8.41
N GLN A 186 1.40 -13.01 -7.20
CA GLN A 186 1.47 -14.44 -6.92
C GLN A 186 0.28 -15.17 -7.58
N GLY A 187 -0.83 -14.46 -7.75
CA GLY A 187 -2.01 -14.92 -8.47
C GLY A 187 -3.14 -13.90 -8.46
N PHE A 188 -4.16 -14.18 -9.26
CA PHE A 188 -5.44 -13.49 -9.23
C PHE A 188 -6.56 -14.48 -9.50
N ALA A 189 -7.71 -14.29 -8.87
CA ALA A 189 -8.83 -15.22 -8.94
C ALA A 189 -10.17 -14.49 -8.94
N THR A 190 -11.15 -15.03 -9.69
CA THR A 190 -12.53 -14.55 -9.61
C THR A 190 -13.12 -15.06 -8.32
N VAL A 191 -13.46 -14.14 -7.42
CA VAL A 191 -13.95 -14.49 -6.09
C VAL A 191 -15.46 -14.36 -5.98
N SER A 192 -16.08 -13.45 -6.75
CA SER A 192 -17.52 -13.26 -6.72
C SER A 192 -18.07 -12.56 -7.97
N ARG A 193 -19.40 -12.59 -8.12
CA ARG A 193 -20.19 -11.75 -9.03
C ARG A 193 -21.18 -10.94 -8.19
N ARG A 194 -21.06 -9.61 -8.13
CA ARG A 194 -21.91 -8.77 -7.29
C ARG A 194 -22.92 -7.99 -8.13
N PHE A 195 -24.19 -8.03 -7.76
CA PHE A 195 -25.20 -7.14 -8.32
C PHE A 195 -25.27 -5.86 -7.50
N GLU A 196 -24.84 -4.75 -8.11
CA GLU A 196 -24.81 -3.41 -7.51
C GLU A 196 -25.52 -2.43 -8.46
N PRO A 197 -26.87 -2.38 -8.45
CA PRO A 197 -27.62 -1.57 -9.40
C PRO A 197 -27.07 -0.14 -9.56
N PRO A 198 -26.83 0.34 -10.78
CA PRO A 198 -27.25 -0.25 -12.06
C PRO A 198 -26.26 -1.26 -12.68
N LEU A 199 -25.21 -1.65 -11.96
CA LEU A 199 -24.11 -2.48 -12.48
C LEU A 199 -24.21 -3.94 -12.01
N ASP A 200 -23.81 -4.84 -12.88
CA ASP A 200 -23.42 -6.21 -12.53
C ASP A 200 -21.90 -6.27 -12.57
N LEU A 201 -21.26 -6.66 -11.47
CA LEU A 201 -19.82 -6.60 -11.31
C LEU A 201 -19.21 -7.98 -11.17
N TRP A 202 -18.08 -8.20 -11.84
CA TRP A 202 -17.18 -9.31 -11.56
C TRP A 202 -16.09 -8.86 -10.61
N GLU A 203 -15.92 -9.56 -9.49
CA GLU A 203 -14.83 -9.30 -8.55
C GLU A 203 -13.65 -10.24 -8.82
N VAL A 204 -12.51 -9.64 -9.13
CA VAL A 204 -11.23 -10.34 -9.24
C VAL A 204 -10.34 -9.88 -8.09
N GLN A 205 -9.93 -10.82 -7.25
CA GLN A 205 -8.97 -10.56 -6.17
C GLN A 205 -7.55 -10.77 -6.69
N TYR A 206 -6.69 -9.79 -6.44
CA TYR A 206 -5.27 -9.79 -6.79
C TYR A 206 -4.44 -9.99 -5.53
N THR A 207 -3.48 -10.91 -5.58
CA THR A 207 -2.48 -11.11 -4.50
C THR A 207 -1.11 -10.70 -5.04
N PRO A 208 -0.65 -9.47 -4.78
CA PRO A 208 0.64 -9.01 -5.30
C PRO A 208 1.81 -9.78 -4.66
N ASN A 209 2.99 -9.73 -5.29
CA ASN A 209 4.21 -10.29 -4.72
C ASN A 209 4.62 -9.56 -3.43
N GLU A 210 4.32 -8.26 -3.37
CA GLU A 210 4.63 -7.34 -2.28
C GLU A 210 3.42 -6.44 -2.02
N GLY A 211 3.18 -6.10 -0.75
CA GLY A 211 2.00 -5.36 -0.31
C GLY A 211 0.77 -6.24 -0.16
N LYS A 212 -0.40 -5.60 -0.08
CA LYS A 212 -1.66 -6.26 0.28
C LYS A 212 -2.49 -6.71 -0.91
N ALA A 213 -3.26 -7.77 -0.68
CA ALA A 213 -4.30 -8.16 -1.62
C ALA A 213 -5.34 -7.03 -1.80
N TYR A 214 -5.85 -6.91 -3.01
CA TYR A 214 -6.87 -5.92 -3.38
C TYR A 214 -7.87 -6.54 -4.36
N SER A 215 -9.09 -6.01 -4.39
CA SER A 215 -10.14 -6.47 -5.29
C SER A 215 -10.35 -5.45 -6.39
N VAL A 216 -10.48 -5.91 -7.64
CA VAL A 216 -10.87 -5.09 -8.80
C VAL A 216 -12.21 -5.58 -9.31
N PHE A 217 -13.10 -4.65 -9.57
CA PHE A 217 -14.48 -4.91 -9.98
C PHE A 217 -14.68 -4.44 -11.42
N TYR A 218 -15.04 -5.39 -12.29
CA TYR A 218 -15.24 -5.18 -13.71
C TYR A 218 -16.73 -5.17 -14.01
N ASP A 219 -17.21 -4.13 -14.70
CA ASP A 219 -18.61 -4.09 -15.14
C ASP A 219 -18.87 -5.16 -16.20
N GLU A 220 -19.87 -6.00 -15.97
CA GLU A 220 -20.26 -7.05 -16.88
C GLU A 220 -20.77 -6.51 -18.21
N THR A 221 -21.36 -5.31 -18.27
CA THR A 221 -21.88 -4.79 -19.54
C THR A 221 -20.77 -4.15 -20.38
N SER A 222 -20.10 -3.14 -19.85
CA SER A 222 -19.07 -2.40 -20.58
C SER A 222 -17.68 -3.06 -20.58
N LYS A 223 -17.47 -4.06 -19.72
CA LYS A 223 -16.19 -4.75 -19.48
C LYS A 223 -15.05 -3.85 -18.97
N VAL A 224 -15.33 -2.60 -18.60
CA VAL A 224 -14.34 -1.70 -18.01
C VAL A 224 -14.22 -1.95 -16.50
N ILE A 225 -13.12 -1.51 -15.90
CA ILE A 225 -12.99 -1.47 -14.44
C ILE A 225 -13.96 -0.41 -13.91
N ALA A 226 -14.91 -0.81 -13.07
CA ALA A 226 -15.84 0.09 -12.40
C ALA A 226 -15.25 0.63 -11.10
N ARG A 227 -14.55 -0.22 -10.33
CA ARG A 227 -13.94 0.15 -9.06
C ARG A 227 -12.83 -0.80 -8.61
N ASP A 228 -11.98 -0.37 -7.70
CA ASP A 228 -11.12 -1.23 -6.88
C ASP A 228 -11.33 -0.96 -5.39
N GLU A 229 -11.06 -1.98 -4.58
CA GLU A 229 -11.07 -1.93 -3.12
C GLU A 229 -9.74 -2.44 -2.57
N SER A 230 -9.20 -1.70 -1.62
CA SER A 230 -7.99 -2.09 -0.87
C SER A 230 -8.13 -1.70 0.59
N VAL A 231 -7.39 -2.38 1.46
CA VAL A 231 -7.33 -2.07 2.89
C VAL A 231 -6.03 -1.32 3.16
N LEU A 232 -6.14 -0.09 3.66
CA LEU A 232 -4.99 0.69 4.07
C LEU A 232 -4.61 0.35 5.51
N ASP A 233 -3.31 0.39 5.81
CA ASP A 233 -2.79 0.30 7.18
C ASP A 233 -2.50 1.69 7.78
N GLY A 234 -2.39 1.73 9.11
CA GLY A 234 -2.00 2.91 9.88
C GLY A 234 -3.17 3.73 10.42
N VAL A 235 -2.97 5.03 10.58
CA VAL A 235 -3.90 6.01 11.20
C VAL A 235 -5.21 6.23 10.41
N SER A 236 -5.31 5.79 9.16
CA SER A 236 -6.53 5.76 8.34
C SER A 236 -6.77 4.32 7.91
N SER A 237 -6.50 3.41 8.84
CA SER A 237 -6.88 2.01 8.73
C SER A 237 -8.35 1.91 8.35
N GLY A 238 -8.61 1.22 7.25
CA GLY A 238 -9.94 1.13 6.69
C GLY A 238 -9.91 0.84 5.21
N ASN A 239 -11.10 0.77 4.64
CA ASN A 239 -11.25 0.49 3.22
C ASN A 239 -11.05 1.78 2.43
N LYS A 240 -10.25 1.65 1.37
CA LYS A 240 -10.16 2.58 0.27
C LYS A 240 -10.95 1.99 -0.89
N THR A 241 -11.92 2.74 -1.38
CA THR A 241 -12.68 2.40 -2.59
C THR A 241 -12.34 3.43 -3.68
N THR A 242 -11.85 2.98 -4.82
CA THR A 242 -11.60 3.83 -5.99
C THR A 242 -12.63 3.50 -7.06
N ARG A 243 -13.44 4.46 -7.51
CA ARG A 243 -14.42 4.29 -8.59
C ARG A 243 -13.95 5.01 -9.85
N TYR A 244 -14.10 4.36 -10.99
CA TYR A 244 -13.71 4.88 -12.30
C TYR A 244 -14.94 5.09 -13.18
N SER A 245 -14.97 6.20 -13.89
CA SER A 245 -16.08 6.56 -14.78
C SER A 245 -15.61 7.52 -15.87
N ASP A 246 -16.54 7.88 -16.77
CA ASP A 246 -16.26 8.79 -17.89
C ASP A 246 -15.08 8.29 -18.73
N TYR A 247 -15.16 7.04 -19.15
CA TYR A 247 -14.14 6.42 -19.98
C TYR A 247 -14.16 7.04 -21.39
N ARG A 248 -13.03 7.58 -21.83
CA ARG A 248 -12.88 8.24 -23.14
C ARG A 248 -11.71 7.68 -23.92
N PRO A 249 -11.80 7.59 -25.25
CA PRO A 249 -10.67 7.18 -26.08
C PRO A 249 -9.63 8.30 -26.16
N VAL A 250 -8.37 7.96 -25.89
CA VAL A 250 -7.20 8.83 -26.04
C VAL A 250 -6.14 8.04 -26.81
N ASP A 251 -5.87 8.46 -28.04
CA ASP A 251 -4.98 7.75 -28.99
C ASP A 251 -5.30 6.25 -29.12
N GLY A 252 -6.60 5.95 -29.21
CA GLY A 252 -7.16 4.62 -29.39
C GLY A 252 -7.24 3.76 -28.12
N VAL A 253 -6.78 4.28 -26.98
CA VAL A 253 -6.86 3.57 -25.68
C VAL A 253 -7.93 4.21 -24.81
N LEU A 254 -8.77 3.39 -24.17
CA LEU A 254 -9.81 3.88 -23.29
C LEU A 254 -9.22 4.26 -21.92
N VAL A 255 -9.52 5.47 -21.44
CA VAL A 255 -8.97 6.03 -20.20
C VAL A 255 -10.11 6.55 -19.33
N PRO A 256 -10.16 6.28 -18.02
CA PRO A 256 -11.12 6.92 -17.14
C PRO A 256 -10.76 8.40 -16.96
N HIS A 257 -11.65 9.30 -17.34
CA HIS A 257 -11.48 10.74 -17.11
C HIS A 257 -12.04 11.20 -15.76
N LYS A 258 -12.79 10.34 -15.06
CA LYS A 258 -13.28 10.63 -13.72
C LYS A 258 -12.93 9.50 -12.76
N THR A 259 -12.27 9.84 -11.66
CA THR A 259 -11.96 8.94 -10.56
C THR A 259 -12.53 9.50 -9.26
N VAL A 260 -13.21 8.67 -8.47
CA VAL A 260 -13.70 9.04 -7.14
C VAL A 260 -13.14 8.08 -6.12
N ILE A 261 -12.35 8.60 -5.18
CA ILE A 261 -11.70 7.81 -4.14
C ILE A 261 -12.39 8.09 -2.81
N THR A 262 -12.85 7.05 -2.12
CA THR A 262 -13.51 7.14 -0.82
C THR A 262 -12.67 6.42 0.24
N TYR A 263 -12.52 7.05 1.40
CA TYR A 263 -11.82 6.51 2.57
C TYR A 263 -12.83 6.37 3.70
N ASP A 264 -13.26 5.14 3.99
CA ASP A 264 -14.34 4.90 4.94
C ASP A 264 -14.00 5.44 6.34
N ALA A 265 -12.75 5.25 6.77
CA ALA A 265 -12.26 5.66 8.09
C ALA A 265 -12.34 7.16 8.35
N SER A 266 -12.13 7.99 7.31
CA SER A 266 -12.17 9.45 7.45
C SER A 266 -13.44 10.07 6.85
N SER A 267 -14.27 9.26 6.20
CA SER A 267 -15.40 9.73 5.39
C SER A 267 -14.99 10.85 4.42
N THR A 268 -13.78 10.71 3.85
CA THR A 268 -13.23 11.62 2.84
C THR A 268 -13.50 11.05 1.46
N GLU A 269 -13.99 11.90 0.57
CA GLU A 269 -14.12 11.62 -0.85
C GLU A 269 -13.21 12.57 -1.64
N VAL A 270 -12.45 12.04 -2.60
CA VAL A 270 -11.66 12.81 -3.55
C VAL A 270 -12.11 12.47 -4.95
N GLU A 271 -12.68 13.45 -5.62
CA GLU A 271 -13.04 13.37 -7.02
C GLU A 271 -11.94 14.00 -7.86
N ILE A 272 -11.50 13.30 -8.90
CA ILE A 272 -10.50 13.74 -9.86
C ILE A 272 -11.15 13.73 -11.23
N VAL A 273 -10.95 14.81 -11.97
CA VAL A 273 -11.43 14.95 -13.35
C VAL A 273 -10.26 15.32 -14.24
N LEU A 274 -9.92 14.44 -15.18
CA LEU A 274 -8.85 14.66 -16.15
C LEU A 274 -9.39 15.47 -17.33
N SER A 275 -8.84 16.67 -17.52
CA SER A 275 -9.14 17.51 -18.68
C SER A 275 -8.33 17.10 -19.90
N ARG A 276 -7.11 16.56 -19.68
CA ARG A 276 -6.21 16.18 -20.76
C ARG A 276 -5.38 14.96 -20.39
N VAL A 277 -5.19 14.07 -21.36
CA VAL A 277 -4.27 12.95 -21.29
C VAL A 277 -3.47 12.92 -22.58
N ARG A 278 -2.15 12.72 -22.47
CA ARG A 278 -1.24 12.60 -23.61
C ARG A 278 -0.33 11.39 -23.40
N TRP A 279 -0.19 10.57 -24.42
CA TRP A 279 0.67 9.40 -24.40
C TRP A 279 1.99 9.64 -25.09
N ASN A 280 3.01 8.85 -24.73
CA ASN A 280 4.31 8.80 -25.40
C ASN A 280 4.96 10.19 -25.53
N VAL A 281 4.75 11.03 -24.51
CA VAL A 281 5.36 12.35 -24.38
C VAL A 281 6.75 12.18 -23.78
N GLU A 282 7.72 12.91 -24.33
CA GLU A 282 9.04 13.05 -23.72
C GLU A 282 8.92 13.87 -22.43
N ILE A 283 9.30 13.28 -21.30
CA ILE A 283 9.24 13.94 -19.99
C ILE A 283 10.67 14.32 -19.61
N PRO A 284 10.96 15.62 -19.41
CA PRO A 284 12.30 16.06 -19.04
C PRO A 284 12.76 15.43 -17.72
N GLU A 285 14.04 15.06 -17.66
CA GLU A 285 14.67 14.47 -16.46
C GLU A 285 14.52 15.37 -15.22
N SER A 286 14.49 16.69 -15.42
CA SER A 286 14.28 17.68 -14.35
C SER A 286 12.97 17.50 -13.59
N VAL A 287 11.95 16.87 -14.19
CA VAL A 287 10.67 16.60 -13.52
C VAL A 287 10.86 15.65 -12.33
N PHE A 288 11.78 14.68 -12.44
CA PHE A 288 12.00 13.64 -11.44
C PHE A 288 13.19 13.91 -10.51
N GLN A 289 13.78 15.11 -10.57
CA GLN A 289 14.84 15.50 -9.65
C GLN A 289 14.32 15.58 -8.23
N LEU A 290 15.04 14.95 -7.30
CA LEU A 290 14.67 14.96 -5.90
C LEU A 290 14.84 16.37 -5.30
N PRO A 291 13.83 16.89 -4.58
CA PRO A 291 14.02 18.05 -3.73
C PRO A 291 15.14 17.80 -2.70
N ALA A 292 15.88 18.84 -2.31
CA ALA A 292 17.00 18.75 -1.37
C ALA A 292 16.59 18.12 -0.02
N ASP A 293 15.39 18.42 0.45
CA ASP A 293 14.83 17.85 1.69
C ASP A 293 14.59 16.35 1.56
N VAL A 294 14.15 15.89 0.38
CA VAL A 294 13.92 14.45 0.09
C VAL A 294 15.25 13.73 0.03
N LEU A 295 16.26 14.32 -0.62
CA LEU A 295 17.62 13.78 -0.64
C LEU A 295 18.17 13.63 0.80
N THR A 296 18.06 14.69 1.60
CA THR A 296 18.52 14.69 3.00
C THR A 296 17.77 13.64 3.83
N ALA A 297 16.45 13.52 3.67
CA ALA A 297 15.67 12.50 4.36
C ALA A 297 16.11 11.08 3.97
N ASN A 298 16.41 10.87 2.69
CA ASN A 298 16.87 9.57 2.19
C ASN A 298 18.27 9.21 2.71
N GLU A 299 19.19 10.16 2.76
CA GLU A 299 20.52 9.96 3.33
C GLU A 299 20.45 9.54 4.80
N ARG A 300 19.62 10.23 5.60
CA ARG A 300 19.39 9.87 7.01
C ARG A 300 18.81 8.46 7.17
N ARG A 301 17.86 8.08 6.31
CA ARG A 301 17.28 6.73 6.29
C ARG A 301 18.35 5.68 5.97
N LEU A 302 19.20 5.92 4.98
CA LEU A 302 20.29 5.02 4.61
C LEU A 302 21.34 4.90 5.71
N GLU A 303 21.69 6.00 6.38
CA GLU A 303 22.61 5.98 7.51
C GLU A 303 22.04 5.19 8.70
N LYS A 304 20.74 5.36 9.00
CA LYS A 304 20.06 4.54 10.01
C LYS A 304 20.11 3.05 9.63
N ALA A 305 19.74 2.70 8.40
CA ALA A 305 19.76 1.31 7.95
C ALA A 305 21.17 0.68 8.02
N ARG A 306 22.22 1.45 7.71
CA ARG A 306 23.62 0.99 7.87
C ARG A 306 23.96 0.68 9.32
N ARG A 307 23.57 1.55 10.25
CA ARG A 307 23.77 1.32 11.69
C ARG A 307 23.00 0.10 12.17
N ASP A 308 21.73 -0.05 11.79
CA ASP A 308 20.91 -1.20 12.17
C ASP A 308 21.53 -2.52 11.68
N VAL A 309 22.07 -2.55 10.45
CA VAL A 309 22.80 -3.71 9.89
C VAL A 309 24.10 -3.99 10.64
N GLU A 310 24.86 -2.96 11.02
CA GLU A 310 26.08 -3.11 11.80
C GLU A 310 25.79 -3.68 13.20
N GLU A 311 24.77 -3.17 13.87
CA GLU A 311 24.29 -3.67 15.17
C GLU A 311 23.85 -5.14 15.08
N LEU A 312 23.05 -5.50 14.07
CA LEU A 312 22.64 -6.89 13.85
C LEU A 312 23.83 -7.82 13.59
N ASN A 313 24.80 -7.38 12.79
CA ASN A 313 26.01 -8.15 12.53
C ASN A 313 26.84 -8.35 13.80
N ASN A 314 26.94 -7.33 14.64
CA ASN A 314 27.64 -7.43 15.92
C ASN A 314 26.91 -8.37 16.89
N HIS A 315 25.58 -8.32 16.91
CA HIS A 315 24.75 -9.25 17.68
C HIS A 315 24.94 -10.70 17.23
N LEU A 316 24.85 -10.99 15.93
CA LEU A 316 25.05 -12.33 15.37
C LEU A 316 26.46 -12.88 15.64
N LYS A 317 27.49 -12.04 15.60
CA LYS A 317 28.86 -12.44 15.98
C LYS A 317 28.97 -12.81 17.46
N ALA A 318 28.30 -12.05 18.33
CA ALA A 318 28.29 -12.34 19.76
C ALA A 318 27.55 -13.66 20.06
N GLU A 319 26.38 -13.88 19.45
CA GLU A 319 25.64 -15.14 19.56
C GLU A 319 26.44 -16.33 19.02
N GLY A 320 27.08 -16.17 17.85
CA GLY A 320 27.96 -17.20 17.29
C GLY A 320 29.13 -17.55 18.21
N SER A 321 29.71 -16.56 18.90
CA SER A 321 30.79 -16.79 19.87
C SER A 321 30.30 -17.54 21.11
N GLN A 322 29.11 -17.19 21.63
CA GLN A 322 28.50 -17.89 22.76
C GLN A 322 28.15 -19.34 22.42
N LEU A 323 27.63 -19.59 21.21
CA LEU A 323 27.36 -20.95 20.73
C LEU A 323 28.65 -21.76 20.58
N ALA A 324 29.73 -21.15 20.07
CA ALA A 324 31.03 -21.81 19.98
C ALA A 324 31.60 -22.17 21.37
N GLU A 325 31.43 -21.30 22.38
CA GLU A 325 31.82 -21.61 23.76
C GLU A 325 30.98 -22.75 24.36
N LYS A 326 29.65 -22.72 24.17
CA LYS A 326 28.76 -23.81 24.61
C LYS A 326 29.11 -25.14 23.96
N LEU A 327 29.44 -25.15 22.68
CA LEU A 327 29.86 -26.35 21.97
C LEU A 327 31.14 -26.92 22.57
N LYS A 328 32.15 -26.07 22.82
CA LYS A 328 33.38 -26.48 23.51
C LYS A 328 33.11 -27.05 24.91
N GLU A 329 32.15 -26.48 25.64
CA GLU A 329 31.76 -27.00 26.96
C GLU A 329 31.11 -28.39 26.86
N ILE A 330 30.24 -28.61 25.87
CA ILE A 330 29.61 -29.91 25.60
C ILE A 330 30.69 -30.94 25.22
N GLU A 331 31.57 -30.61 24.27
CA GLU A 331 32.68 -31.49 23.86
C GLU A 331 33.58 -31.86 25.04
N ARG A 332 33.87 -30.90 25.93
CA ARG A 332 34.63 -31.16 27.16
C ARG A 332 33.89 -32.12 28.10
N LYS A 333 32.59 -31.92 28.33
CA LYS A 333 31.77 -32.81 29.17
C LYS A 333 31.69 -34.22 28.59
N GLU A 334 31.49 -34.36 27.29
CA GLU A 334 31.48 -35.66 26.61
C GLU A 334 32.84 -36.37 26.72
N ALA A 335 33.95 -35.64 26.60
CA ALA A 335 35.28 -36.20 26.78
C ALA A 335 35.52 -36.68 28.23
N GLU A 336 35.06 -35.91 29.22
CA GLU A 336 35.12 -36.29 30.64
C GLU A 336 34.26 -37.55 30.94
N GLU A 337 33.05 -37.63 30.39
CA GLU A 337 32.18 -38.79 30.53
C GLU A 337 32.77 -40.04 29.87
N ARG A 338 33.34 -39.92 28.67
CA ARG A 338 34.05 -41.02 27.99
C ARG A 338 35.23 -41.51 28.82
N ALA A 339 36.05 -40.61 29.34
CA ALA A 339 37.19 -40.97 30.20
C ALA A 339 36.74 -41.64 31.50
N LYS A 340 35.61 -41.22 32.08
CA LYS A 340 35.02 -41.86 33.26
C LYS A 340 34.52 -43.28 32.94
N ALA A 341 33.82 -43.45 31.82
CA ALA A 341 33.33 -44.77 31.37
C ALA A 341 34.48 -45.74 31.08
N GLU A 342 35.58 -45.26 30.49
CA GLU A 342 36.78 -46.07 30.24
C GLU A 342 37.44 -46.53 31.55
N ARG A 343 37.59 -45.64 32.53
CA ARG A 343 38.09 -45.99 33.88
C ARG A 343 37.20 -47.01 34.59
N GLU A 344 35.88 -46.93 34.41
CA GLU A 344 34.93 -47.88 35.00
C GLU A 344 35.01 -49.27 34.35
N LYS A 345 35.25 -49.31 33.03
CA LYS A 345 35.49 -50.55 32.27
C LYS A 345 36.79 -51.25 32.70
N ASP A 346 37.87 -50.51 32.94
CA ASP A 346 39.11 -51.08 33.47
C ASP A 346 38.93 -51.65 34.88
N ARG A 347 38.09 -51.01 35.70
CA ARG A 347 37.82 -51.43 37.08
C ARG A 347 36.98 -52.71 37.17
N THR A 348 36.12 -52.96 36.18
CA THR A 348 35.21 -54.11 36.12
C THR A 348 35.76 -55.26 35.30
N SER A 349 36.89 -55.08 34.61
CA SER A 349 37.59 -56.14 33.91
C SER A 349 38.21 -57.10 34.94
N PRO A 350 37.86 -58.41 34.93
CA PRO A 350 38.37 -59.36 35.90
C PRO A 350 39.91 -59.43 35.80
N PRO A 351 40.62 -59.56 36.93
CA PRO A 351 42.07 -59.66 36.91
C PRO A 351 42.47 -60.82 36.01
N SER A 352 43.28 -60.51 35.00
CA SER A 352 43.87 -61.49 34.09
C SER A 352 44.40 -62.65 34.92
N ALA A 353 43.80 -63.83 34.74
CA ALA A 353 44.22 -65.03 35.42
C ALA A 353 45.68 -65.29 35.06
N GLN A 354 46.59 -65.02 36.00
CA GLN A 354 47.99 -65.35 35.80
C GLN A 354 48.11 -66.85 35.50
N PRO A 355 48.88 -67.24 34.46
CA PRO A 355 49.14 -68.65 34.20
C PRO A 355 49.86 -69.23 35.41
N ARG A 356 49.30 -70.29 36.01
CA ARG A 356 50.01 -71.08 37.01
C ARG A 356 51.06 -71.92 36.29
N GLU A 357 52.33 -71.65 36.54
CA GLU A 357 53.46 -72.54 36.21
C GLU A 357 53.56 -73.71 37.20
#